data_AF-A0AAW3X0I3-F1
#
_entry.id   AF-A0AAW3X0I3-F1
#
_cell.length_a   1.000
_cell.length_b   1.000
_cell.length_c   1.000
_cell.angle_alpha   90.00
_cell.angle_beta   90.00
_cell.angle_gamma   90.00
#
_symmetry.space_group_name_H-M   'P 1'
#
loop_
_entity.id
_entity.type
_entity.pdbx_description
1 polymer ?
#
loop_
_entity_poly.entity_id
_entity_poly.type
_entity_poly.pdbx_seq_one_letter_code
_entity_poly.pdbx_strand_id
1 'polypeptide(L)'
;MFREDKTFLGNRTMRCQTNEALHAKIFIKFIALIIRNRMHFLLKEQMLKTHHKENYMTVPAAIRELEKIEIVRHIDHEYSMDYAVTATQKSILKAFDLAETNVRKQAAGINEDLKSCNTKEA
;
A
#
# COMPACT_ATOMS: atom_id res chain seq x y z
N MET A 1 -1.90 1.16 17.79
CA MET A 1 -1.84 -0.25 17.34
C MET A 1 -0.46 -0.91 17.50
N PHE A 2 0.54 -0.71 16.62
CA PHE A 2 1.86 -1.37 16.78
C PHE A 2 2.71 -0.85 17.95
N ARG A 3 2.46 0.39 18.39
CA ARG A 3 3.12 0.99 19.55
C ARG A 3 2.56 0.42 20.86
N GLU A 4 1.28 0.05 20.87
CA GLU A 4 0.59 -0.47 22.05
C GLU A 4 1.21 -1.79 22.51
N ASP A 5 1.54 -2.73 21.62
CA ASP A 5 2.20 -3.99 22.01
C ASP A 5 3.63 -3.79 22.55
N LYS A 6 4.29 -2.68 22.21
CA LYS A 6 5.64 -2.37 22.70
C LYS A 6 5.62 -1.65 24.04
N THR A 7 4.62 -0.82 24.30
CA THR A 7 4.53 -0.03 25.54
C THR A 7 3.69 -0.72 26.62
N PHE A 8 2.78 -1.62 26.26
CA PHE A 8 2.01 -2.41 27.21
C PHE A 8 2.67 -3.77 27.40
N LEU A 9 3.65 -3.83 28.30
CA LEU A 9 4.48 -4.99 28.62
C LEU A 9 3.71 -6.12 29.35
N GLY A 10 2.43 -6.32 29.05
CA GLY A 10 1.62 -7.35 29.68
C GLY A 10 0.28 -7.59 28.99
N ASN A 11 0.02 -8.87 28.70
CA ASN A 11 -1.25 -9.39 28.19
C ASN A 11 -2.47 -8.96 29.04
N ARG A 12 -2.26 -8.50 30.29
CA ARG A 12 -3.27 -7.96 31.21
C ARG A 12 -3.83 -6.58 30.84
N THR A 13 -3.20 -5.85 29.94
CA THR A 13 -3.58 -4.44 29.65
C THR A 13 -4.17 -4.25 28.26
N MET A 14 -4.37 -5.34 27.51
CA MET A 14 -4.98 -5.30 26.19
C MET A 14 -6.48 -5.05 26.33
N ARG A 15 -6.89 -3.78 26.17
CA ARG A 15 -8.28 -3.34 26.27
C ARG A 15 -9.13 -3.94 25.15
N CYS A 16 -9.71 -5.12 25.40
CA CYS A 16 -10.68 -5.79 24.54
C CYS A 16 -11.83 -6.31 25.41
N GLN A 17 -13.07 -6.11 24.95
CA GLN A 17 -14.26 -6.52 25.69
C GLN A 17 -14.49 -8.04 25.63
N THR A 18 -14.01 -8.70 24.57
CA THR A 18 -14.18 -10.14 24.33
C THR A 18 -12.86 -10.79 23.90
N ASN A 19 -12.74 -12.09 24.17
CA ASN A 19 -11.62 -12.90 23.67
C ASN A 19 -11.61 -12.96 22.13
N GLU A 20 -12.80 -13.00 21.51
CA GLU A 20 -12.95 -12.94 20.05
C GLU A 20 -12.23 -11.72 19.45
N ALA A 21 -12.48 -10.53 20.02
CA ALA A 21 -11.86 -9.29 19.58
C ALA A 21 -10.34 -9.28 19.83
N LEU A 22 -9.89 -9.97 20.88
CA LEU A 22 -8.47 -10.15 21.18
C LEU A 22 -7.77 -10.95 20.08
N HIS A 23 -8.34 -12.12 19.75
CA HIS A 23 -7.82 -13.00 18.70
C HIS A 23 -7.81 -12.31 17.34
N ALA A 24 -8.88 -11.60 16.97
CA ALA A 24 -8.93 -10.82 15.75
C ALA A 24 -7.85 -9.73 15.69
N LYS A 25 -7.63 -8.98 16.79
CA LYS A 25 -6.57 -7.96 16.86
C LYS A 25 -5.18 -8.55 16.69
N ILE A 26 -4.89 -9.69 17.34
CA ILE A 26 -3.60 -10.38 17.21
C ILE A 26 -3.41 -10.87 15.77
N PHE A 27 -4.45 -11.44 15.16
CA PHE A 27 -4.41 -11.95 13.80
C PHE A 27 -4.12 -10.84 12.77
N ILE A 28 -4.85 -9.72 12.83
CA ILE A 28 -4.61 -8.57 11.94
C ILE A 28 -3.20 -8.02 12.13
N LYS A 29 -2.71 -7.94 13.38
CA LYS A 29 -1.33 -7.50 13.66
C LYS A 29 -0.29 -8.44 13.06
N PHE A 30 -0.50 -9.74 13.15
CA PHE A 30 0.40 -10.74 12.58
C PHE A 30 0.49 -10.60 11.05
N ILE A 31 -0.65 -10.48 10.37
CA ILE A 31 -0.69 -10.23 8.91
C ILE A 31 0.02 -8.92 8.56
N ALA A 32 -0.33 -7.83 9.25
CA ALA A 32 0.26 -6.53 8.98
C ALA A 32 1.78 -6.51 9.25
N LEU A 33 2.27 -7.30 10.21
CA LEU A 33 3.70 -7.47 10.47
C LEU A 33 4.40 -8.23 9.33
N ILE A 34 3.80 -9.31 8.81
CA ILE A 34 4.33 -10.06 7.66
C ILE A 34 4.46 -9.14 6.44
N ILE A 35 3.39 -8.41 6.10
CA ILE A 35 3.37 -7.49 4.96
C ILE A 35 4.45 -6.42 5.12
N ARG A 36 4.52 -5.77 6.29
CA ARG A 36 5.53 -4.75 6.58
C ARG A 36 6.96 -5.29 6.47
N ASN A 37 7.21 -6.49 6.99
CA ASN A 37 8.52 -7.13 6.93
C ASN A 37 8.91 -7.47 5.49
N ARG A 38 7.96 -7.97 4.69
CA ARG A 38 8.19 -8.26 3.27
C ARG A 38 8.50 -6.99 2.48
N MET A 39 7.73 -5.91 2.68
CA MET A 39 8.01 -4.62 2.05
C MET A 39 9.37 -4.07 2.46
N HIS A 40 9.72 -4.14 3.75
CA HIS A 40 11.02 -3.69 4.24
C HIS A 40 12.17 -4.44 3.57
N PHE A 41 12.06 -5.76 3.45
CA PHE A 41 13.07 -6.59 2.80
C PHE A 41 13.27 -6.18 1.33
N LEU A 42 12.20 -6.09 0.56
CA LEU A 42 12.25 -5.74 -0.87
C LEU A 42 12.83 -4.34 -1.11
N LEU A 43 12.36 -3.33 -0.37
CA LEU A 43 12.89 -1.98 -0.46
C LEU A 43 14.37 -1.93 -0.09
N LYS A 44 14.79 -2.65 0.95
CA LYS A 44 16.19 -2.70 1.38
C LYS A 44 17.08 -3.43 0.38
N GLU A 45 16.60 -4.52 -0.20
CA GLU A 45 17.30 -5.24 -1.26
C GLU A 45 17.53 -4.33 -2.48
N GLN A 46 16.51 -3.57 -2.87
CA GLN A 46 16.62 -2.60 -3.96
C GLN A 46 17.63 -1.49 -3.65
N MET A 47 17.63 -0.95 -2.42
CA MET A 47 18.64 0.03 -1.98
C MET A 47 20.07 -0.52 -2.05
N LEU A 48 20.26 -1.80 -1.74
CA LEU A 48 21.57 -2.44 -1.82
C LEU A 48 22.02 -2.59 -3.28
N LYS A 49 21.10 -2.94 -4.19
CA LYS A 49 21.37 -3.06 -5.63
C LYS A 49 21.72 -1.72 -6.29
N THR A 50 21.06 -0.63 -5.90
CA THR A 50 21.31 0.70 -6.46
C THR A 50 22.45 1.44 -5.77
N HIS A 51 23.00 0.92 -4.65
CA HIS A 51 24.03 1.55 -3.82
C HIS A 51 23.71 2.98 -3.33
N HIS A 52 22.45 3.41 -3.44
CA HIS A 52 22.00 4.75 -3.07
C HIS A 52 21.05 4.69 -1.88
N LYS A 53 21.39 5.44 -0.83
CA LYS A 53 20.54 5.58 0.35
C LYS A 53 19.56 6.73 0.14
N GLU A 54 18.36 6.39 -0.30
CA GLU A 54 17.29 7.35 -0.53
C GLU A 54 16.29 7.37 0.63
N ASN A 55 15.81 8.56 1.00
CA ASN A 55 14.89 8.75 2.14
C ASN A 55 13.51 8.11 1.90
N TYR A 56 13.13 7.94 0.64
CA TYR A 56 11.86 7.37 0.23
C TYR A 56 11.82 5.83 0.21
N MET A 57 12.95 5.15 0.44
CA MET A 57 13.04 3.67 0.47
C MET A 57 12.75 3.06 1.85
N THR A 58 12.19 3.84 2.78
CA THR A 58 11.64 3.31 4.03
C THR A 58 10.18 2.93 3.82
N VAL A 59 9.69 1.86 4.46
CA VAL A 59 8.30 1.41 4.31
C VAL A 59 7.27 2.55 4.44
N PRO A 60 7.28 3.39 5.49
CA PRO A 60 6.31 4.47 5.61
C PRO A 60 6.46 5.55 4.53
N ALA A 61 7.68 5.87 4.10
CA ALA A 61 7.89 6.87 3.05
C ALA A 61 7.48 6.34 1.67
N ALA A 62 7.81 5.08 1.37
CA ALA A 62 7.43 4.42 0.12
C ALA A 62 5.90 4.36 -0.03
N ILE A 63 5.18 4.02 1.03
CA ILE A 63 3.70 4.04 1.03
C ILE A 63 3.18 5.44 0.72
N ARG A 64 3.68 6.47 1.41
CA ARG A 64 3.28 7.87 1.16
C ARG A 64 3.58 8.36 -0.26
N GLU A 65 4.66 7.89 -0.87
CA GLU A 65 4.98 8.23 -2.26
C GLU A 65 4.08 7.52 -3.27
N LEU A 66 3.73 6.26 -3.00
CA LEU A 66 2.81 5.48 -3.83
C LEU A 66 1.36 5.94 -3.70
N GLU A 67 0.94 6.43 -2.54
CA GLU A 67 -0.39 7.01 -2.30
C GLU A 67 -0.68 8.21 -3.22
N LYS A 68 0.35 8.91 -3.70
CA LYS A 68 0.20 10.02 -4.66
C LYS A 68 -0.18 9.55 -6.08
N ILE A 69 -0.13 8.25 -6.36
CA ILE A 69 -0.62 7.70 -7.61
C ILE A 69 -2.14 7.61 -7.51
N GLU A 70 -2.81 8.60 -8.07
CA GLU A 70 -4.27 8.73 -8.00
C GLU A 70 -4.90 8.61 -9.40
N ILE A 71 -6.17 8.21 -9.43
CA ILE A 71 -6.99 8.12 -10.63
C ILE A 71 -8.15 9.09 -10.45
N VAL A 72 -8.39 9.94 -11.44
CA VAL A 72 -9.41 10.98 -11.42
C VAL A 72 -10.48 10.67 -12.46
N ARG A 73 -11.73 11.02 -12.15
CA ARG A 73 -12.85 10.91 -13.10
C ARG A 73 -12.89 12.16 -13.98
N HIS A 74 -12.77 11.98 -15.29
CA HIS A 74 -12.88 13.06 -16.27
C HIS A 74 -14.35 13.35 -16.63
N ILE A 75 -14.55 14.43 -17.40
CA ILE A 75 -15.86 14.88 -17.88
C ILE A 75 -16.56 13.77 -18.68
N ASP A 76 -15.78 12.98 -19.41
CA ASP A 76 -16.24 11.84 -20.22
C ASP A 76 -16.68 10.63 -19.37
N HIS A 77 -16.80 10.79 -18.05
CA HIS A 77 -17.11 9.77 -17.06
C HIS A 77 -16.11 8.61 -16.97
N GLU A 78 -14.97 8.73 -17.63
CA GLU A 78 -13.89 7.77 -17.56
C GLU A 78 -12.91 8.12 -16.44
N TYR A 79 -12.45 7.09 -15.73
CA TYR A 79 -11.41 7.19 -14.73
C TYR A 79 -10.04 6.97 -15.39
N SER A 80 -9.14 7.93 -15.28
CA SER A 80 -7.75 7.79 -15.72
C SER A 80 -6.76 8.50 -14.79
N MET A 81 -5.47 8.16 -14.92
CA MET A 81 -4.43 8.79 -14.11
C MET A 81 -4.26 10.26 -14.53
N ASP A 82 -4.37 11.18 -13.58
CA ASP A 82 -4.20 12.62 -13.81
C ASP A 82 -2.72 12.98 -14.01
N TYR A 83 -1.82 12.25 -13.35
CA TYR A 83 -0.37 12.44 -13.44
C TYR A 83 0.36 11.19 -13.90
N ALA A 84 1.46 11.38 -14.62
CA ALA A 84 2.41 10.31 -14.93
C ALA A 84 3.14 9.85 -13.67
N VAL A 85 3.53 8.56 -13.64
CA VAL A 85 4.29 8.00 -12.53
C VAL A 85 5.67 8.66 -12.47
N THR A 86 6.03 9.21 -11.30
CA THR A 86 7.30 9.93 -11.12
C THR A 86 8.51 8.98 -11.04
N ALA A 87 9.72 9.50 -11.21
CA ALA A 87 10.93 8.67 -11.12
C ALA A 87 11.10 8.00 -9.74
N THR A 88 10.74 8.68 -8.66
CA THR A 88 10.78 8.14 -7.29
C THR A 88 9.78 6.99 -7.16
N GLN A 89 8.55 7.16 -7.66
CA GLN A 89 7.53 6.11 -7.69
C GLN A 89 7.96 4.92 -8.54
N LYS A 90 8.57 5.14 -9.72
CA LYS A 90 9.12 4.04 -10.55
C LYS A 90 10.22 3.28 -9.82
N SER A 91 11.09 3.96 -9.09
CA SER A 91 12.14 3.33 -8.27
C SER A 91 11.56 2.42 -7.19
N ILE A 92 10.51 2.91 -6.50
CA ILE A 92 9.79 2.14 -5.49
C ILE A 92 9.06 0.94 -6.12
N LEU A 93 8.33 1.13 -7.21
CA LEU A 93 7.61 0.07 -7.93
C LEU A 93 8.57 -1.03 -8.41
N LYS A 94 9.75 -0.64 -8.88
CA LYS A 94 10.80 -1.57 -9.30
C LYS A 94 11.27 -2.48 -8.15
N ALA A 95 11.24 -2.02 -6.90
CA ALA A 95 11.55 -2.87 -5.75
C ALA A 95 10.53 -4.01 -5.55
N PHE A 96 9.33 -3.86 -6.09
CA PHE A 96 8.25 -4.85 -6.06
C PHE A 96 8.08 -5.61 -7.38
N ASP A 97 9.08 -5.52 -8.28
CA ASP A 97 9.02 -6.08 -9.64
C ASP A 97 7.83 -5.56 -10.46
N LEU A 98 7.40 -4.32 -10.19
CA LEU A 98 6.34 -3.62 -10.91
C LEU A 98 6.91 -2.53 -11.81
N ALA A 99 6.29 -2.33 -12.97
CA ALA A 99 6.57 -1.23 -13.88
C ALA A 99 5.38 -0.28 -13.98
N GLU A 100 5.63 0.91 -14.54
CA GLU A 100 4.59 1.89 -14.87
C GLU A 100 3.49 1.31 -15.76
N THR A 101 3.83 0.37 -16.64
CA THR A 101 2.84 -0.33 -17.48
C THR A 101 1.86 -1.16 -16.66
N ASN A 102 2.28 -1.74 -15.54
CA ASN A 102 1.41 -2.46 -14.61
C ASN A 102 0.41 -1.50 -13.95
N VAL A 103 0.89 -0.33 -13.52
CA VAL A 103 0.04 0.72 -12.91
C VAL A 103 -1.03 1.17 -13.89
N ARG A 104 -0.65 1.48 -15.14
CA ARG A 104 -1.60 1.88 -16.18
C ARG A 104 -2.61 0.79 -16.50
N LYS A 105 -2.19 -0.49 -16.54
CA LYS A 105 -3.10 -1.63 -16.73
C LYS A 105 -4.10 -1.76 -15.59
N GLN A 106 -3.66 -1.59 -14.34
CA GLN A 106 -4.58 -1.61 -13.20
C GLN A 106 -5.55 -0.44 -13.22
N ALA A 107 -5.09 0.77 -13.57
CA ALA A 107 -5.96 1.92 -13.70
C ALA A 107 -7.05 1.70 -14.77
N ALA A 108 -6.69 1.11 -15.92
CA ALA A 108 -7.66 0.74 -16.95
C ALA A 108 -8.66 -0.32 -16.48
N GLY A 109 -8.20 -1.36 -15.79
CA GLY A 109 -9.09 -2.38 -15.22
C GLY A 109 -10.09 -1.80 -14.20
N ILE A 110 -9.63 -0.91 -13.32
CA ILE A 110 -10.50 -0.19 -12.38
C ILE A 110 -11.55 0.65 -13.14
N ASN A 111 -11.16 1.34 -14.20
CA ASN A 111 -12.10 2.12 -15.02
C ASN A 111 -13.17 1.22 -15.67
N GLU A 112 -12.79 0.05 -16.19
CA GLU A 112 -13.72 -0.93 -16.76
C GLU A 112 -14.71 -1.46 -15.70
N ASP A 113 -14.20 -1.83 -14.52
CA ASP A 113 -15.03 -2.28 -13.40
C ASP A 113 -16.04 -1.20 -12.98
N LEU A 114 -15.58 0.05 -12.85
CA LEU A 114 -16.43 1.19 -12.48
C LEU A 114 -17.46 1.54 -13.57
N LYS A 115 -17.08 1.45 -14.85
CA LYS A 115 -18.04 1.61 -15.97
C LYS A 115 -19.17 0.59 -15.88
N SER A 116 -18.84 -0.67 -15.60
CA SER A 116 -19.83 -1.75 -15.50
C SER A 116 -20.84 -1.54 -14.35
N CYS A 117 -20.43 -0.89 -13.26
CA CYS A 117 -21.29 -0.55 -12.14
C CYS A 117 -22.25 0.61 -12.48
N ASN A 118 -21.76 1.66 -13.14
CA ASN A 118 -22.58 2.82 -13.51
C ASN A 118 -23.71 2.47 -14.49
N THR A 119 -23.50 1.48 -15.38
CA THR A 119 -24.55 1.02 -16.31
C THR A 119 -25.64 0.15 -15.67
N LYS A 120 -25.47 -0.32 -14.43
CA LYS A 120 -26.48 -1.12 -13.72
C LYS A 120 -27.48 -0.27 -12.93
N GLU A 121 -27.19 1.02 -12.77
CA GLU A 121 -28.01 1.99 -12.03
C GLU A 121 -28.89 2.85 -12.95
N ALA A 122 -28.84 2.62 -14.27
CA ALA A 122 -29.67 3.28 -15.30
C ALA A 122 -30.65 2.29 -15.93
#